data_AF-A0A2H5W6C4-F1
#
_entry.id   AF-A0A2H5W6C4-F1
#
_cell.length_a   1.000
_cell.length_b   1.000
_cell.length_c   1.000
_cell.angle_alpha   90.00
_cell.angle_beta   90.00
_cell.angle_gamma   90.00
#
_symmetry.space_group_name_H-M   'P 1'
#
loop_
_entity.id
_entity.type
_entity.pdbx_description
1 polymer ?
#
loop_
_entity_poly.entity_id
_entity_poly.type
_entity_poly.pdbx_seq_one_letter_code
_entity_poly.pdbx_strand_id
1 'polypeptide(L)'
;MADRVIQRKKKPIQLAVVDQNGCTGCEACIQFCPVDCILVVPGEGGIPGHYQLVEVDLDRCIGCTLCAKYCPWETIYMLPYDEAYARAPQLTLRSVWHPEWNERPPVAVGTPAGGERALGEPTAEP
;
A
#
# COMPACT_ATOMS: atom_id res chain seq x y z
N MET A 1 9.06 17.34 18.33
CA MET A 1 9.31 15.89 18.36
C MET A 1 9.64 15.49 16.92
N ALA A 2 10.93 15.44 16.58
CA ALA A 2 11.36 15.22 15.21
C ALA A 2 11.43 13.71 14.94
N ASP A 3 10.56 13.25 14.05
CA ASP A 3 10.58 11.93 13.44
C ASP A 3 11.98 11.69 12.87
N ARG A 4 12.77 10.90 13.60
CA ARG A 4 14.18 10.66 13.30
C ARG A 4 14.21 9.65 12.16
N VAL A 5 13.99 10.14 10.94
CA VAL A 5 13.98 9.34 9.69
C VAL A 5 15.20 8.43 9.69
N ILE A 6 14.98 7.13 9.93
CA ILE A 6 16.02 6.13 9.99
C ILE A 6 16.57 5.98 8.57
N GLN A 7 17.73 6.57 8.30
CA GLN A 7 18.36 6.52 6.98
C GLN A 7 18.75 5.07 6.67
N ARG A 8 17.98 4.41 5.80
CA ARG A 8 18.18 3.02 5.40
C ARG A 8 19.42 2.90 4.52
N LYS A 9 20.29 1.94 4.83
CA LYS A 9 21.47 1.60 4.01
C LYS A 9 21.16 0.62 2.86
N LYS A 10 19.99 -0.03 2.85
CA LYS A 10 19.60 -1.00 1.82
C LYS A 10 18.14 -0.80 1.39
N LYS A 11 17.90 -0.82 0.08
CA LYS A 11 16.56 -0.79 -0.52
C LYS A 11 15.81 -2.08 -0.16
N PRO A 12 14.51 -2.01 0.18
CA PRO A 12 13.69 -3.19 0.39
C PRO A 12 13.54 -3.97 -0.92
N ILE A 13 13.47 -5.29 -0.83
CA ILE A 13 13.16 -6.16 -1.97
C ILE A 13 11.70 -6.04 -2.39
N GLN A 14 10.80 -5.82 -1.42
CA GLN A 14 9.36 -5.78 -1.60
C GLN A 14 8.74 -4.68 -0.74
N LEU A 15 7.63 -4.14 -1.19
CA LEU A 15 6.86 -3.10 -0.54
C LEU A 15 5.40 -3.52 -0.45
N ALA A 16 4.73 -3.03 0.58
CA ALA A 16 3.31 -3.26 0.80
C ALA A 16 2.50 -2.18 0.08
N VAL A 17 1.56 -2.60 -0.77
CA VAL A 17 0.63 -1.72 -1.48
C VAL A 17 -0.79 -2.11 -1.07
N VAL A 18 -1.58 -1.12 -0.64
CA VAL A 18 -2.96 -1.34 -0.19
C VAL A 18 -3.92 -1.08 -1.34
N ASP A 19 -4.80 -2.04 -1.59
CA ASP A 19 -5.96 -1.87 -2.45
C ASP A 19 -7.06 -1.14 -1.69
N GLN A 20 -7.30 0.11 -2.09
CA GLN A 20 -8.32 0.94 -1.45
C GLN A 20 -9.75 0.55 -1.85
N ASN A 21 -9.92 -0.34 -2.83
CA ASN A 21 -11.23 -0.83 -3.26
C ASN A 21 -11.81 -1.87 -2.28
N GLY A 22 -10.97 -2.76 -1.73
CA GLY A 22 -11.42 -3.69 -0.67
C GLY A 22 -11.07 -3.26 0.76
N CYS A 23 -10.27 -2.21 0.94
CA CYS A 23 -9.93 -1.73 2.27
C CYS A 23 -11.13 -1.05 2.96
N THR A 24 -11.43 -1.49 4.18
CA THR A 24 -12.49 -0.94 5.03
C THR A 24 -12.00 0.04 6.09
N GLY A 25 -10.68 0.24 6.18
CA GLY A 25 -10.09 1.07 7.23
C GLY A 25 -10.16 0.46 8.63
N CYS A 26 -10.10 -0.87 8.76
CA CYS A 26 -10.14 -1.55 10.06
C CYS A 26 -8.92 -1.29 10.98
N GLU A 27 -7.92 -0.54 10.50
CA GLU A 27 -6.72 -0.10 11.25
C GLU A 27 -5.84 -1.23 11.84
N ALA A 28 -6.18 -2.50 11.64
CA ALA A 28 -5.43 -3.64 12.15
C ALA A 28 -3.97 -3.63 11.67
N CYS A 29 -3.74 -3.31 10.40
CA CYS A 29 -2.40 -3.26 9.80
C CYS A 29 -1.48 -2.20 10.45
N ILE A 30 -2.04 -1.10 10.95
CA ILE A 30 -1.28 -0.01 11.60
C ILE A 30 -0.64 -0.54 12.88
N GLN A 31 -1.42 -1.25 13.69
CA GLN A 31 -0.96 -1.78 14.99
C GLN A 31 0.18 -2.80 14.87
N PHE A 32 0.27 -3.49 13.72
CA PHE A 32 1.32 -4.48 13.46
C PHE A 32 2.52 -3.92 12.67
N CYS A 33 2.49 -2.64 12.28
CA CYS A 33 3.58 -2.06 11.50
C CYS A 33 4.76 -1.67 12.41
N PRO A 34 5.93 -2.31 12.30
CA PRO A 34 7.07 -2.04 13.18
C PRO A 34 7.74 -0.68 12.94
N VAL A 35 7.46 -0.05 11.80
CA VAL A 35 8.02 1.25 11.39
C VAL A 35 6.94 2.32 11.29
N ASP A 36 5.70 1.99 11.68
CA ASP A 36 4.55 2.90 11.65
C ASP A 36 4.39 3.63 10.30
N CYS A 37 4.65 2.93 9.19
CA CYS A 37 4.59 3.51 7.84
C CYS A 37 3.18 3.50 7.25
N ILE A 38 2.14 3.20 8.03
CA ILE A 38 0.77 3.09 7.56
C ILE A 38 -0.05 4.19 8.20
N LEU A 39 -0.68 5.02 7.37
CA LEU A 39 -1.49 6.15 7.82
C LEU A 39 -2.94 5.98 7.40
N VAL A 40 -3.80 6.60 8.18
CA VAL A 40 -5.22 6.72 7.88
C VAL A 40 -5.42 7.91 6.93
N VAL A 41 -6.12 7.68 5.82
CA VAL A 41 -6.47 8.69 4.82
C VAL A 41 -7.98 8.78 4.64
N PRO A 42 -8.54 9.96 4.39
CA PRO A 42 -9.96 10.10 4.09
C PRO A 42 -10.27 9.49 2.71
N GLY A 43 -11.23 8.57 2.67
CA GLY A 43 -11.70 7.95 1.43
C GLY A 43 -12.49 8.91 0.55
N GLU A 44 -12.53 8.62 -0.74
CA GLU A 44 -13.18 9.48 -1.72
C GLU A 44 -14.70 9.23 -1.71
N GLY A 45 -15.38 10.08 -0.95
CA GLY A 45 -16.83 10.08 -0.79
C GLY A 45 -17.15 11.11 0.27
N GLY A 46 -17.66 12.28 -0.12
CA GLY A 46 -17.87 13.46 0.73
C GLY A 46 -18.91 13.31 1.85
N ILE A 47 -19.04 12.10 2.43
CA ILE A 47 -19.90 11.79 3.56
C ILE A 47 -19.04 11.91 4.83
N PRO A 48 -19.31 12.87 5.73
CA PRO A 48 -18.57 12.99 6.97
C PRO A 48 -18.76 11.72 7.82
N GLY A 49 -17.68 10.97 8.04
CA GLY A 49 -17.62 9.87 9.02
C GLY A 49 -17.60 8.44 8.46
N HIS A 50 -17.63 8.23 7.14
CA HIS A 50 -17.68 6.89 6.57
C HIS A 50 -16.68 6.76 5.42
N TYR A 51 -15.75 5.81 5.56
CA TYR A 51 -14.53 5.54 4.77
C TYR A 51 -13.27 6.28 5.24
N GLN A 52 -12.83 5.94 6.46
CA GLN A 52 -11.40 5.92 6.75
C GLN A 52 -10.77 4.82 5.89
N LEU A 53 -9.76 5.14 5.09
CA LEU A 53 -8.94 4.16 4.39
C LEU A 53 -7.54 4.18 5.00
N VAL A 54 -6.74 3.17 4.68
CA VAL A 54 -5.32 3.15 5.06
C VAL A 54 -4.44 3.22 3.83
N GLU A 55 -3.34 3.94 3.96
CA GLU A 55 -2.31 4.05 2.95
C GLU A 55 -0.94 3.73 3.56
N VAL A 56 -0.10 3.04 2.79
CA VAL A 56 1.27 2.72 3.16
C VAL A 56 2.23 3.72 2.51
N ASP A 57 3.08 4.33 3.32
CA ASP A 57 4.26 5.08 2.87
C ASP A 57 5.32 4.09 2.35
N LEU A 58 5.54 4.09 1.04
CA LEU A 58 6.49 3.21 0.36
C LEU A 58 7.95 3.56 0.67
N ASP A 59 8.27 4.82 0.95
CA ASP A 59 9.62 5.26 1.31
C ASP A 59 10.01 4.72 2.70
N ARG A 60 9.05 4.70 3.63
CA ARG A 60 9.24 4.16 4.98
C ARG A 60 9.08 2.65 5.07
N CYS A 61 8.30 2.04 4.18
CA CYS A 61 7.97 0.62 4.27
C CYS A 61 9.21 -0.29 4.12
N ILE A 62 9.46 -1.10 5.16
CA ILE A 62 10.62 -2.01 5.18
C ILE A 62 10.37 -3.36 4.51
N GLY A 63 9.15 -3.62 4.04
CA GLY A 63 8.79 -4.91 3.41
C GLY A 63 8.68 -6.07 4.41
N CYS A 64 8.27 -5.81 5.65
CA CYS A 64 8.18 -6.83 6.71
C CYS A 64 7.01 -7.83 6.58
N THR A 65 6.11 -7.64 5.61
CA THR A 65 4.93 -8.48 5.30
C THR A 65 3.89 -8.69 6.41
N LEU A 66 4.11 -8.15 7.61
CA LEU A 66 3.18 -8.30 8.74
C LEU A 66 1.79 -7.72 8.45
N CYS A 67 1.73 -6.55 7.81
CA CYS A 67 0.45 -5.92 7.46
C CYS A 67 -0.42 -6.81 6.57
N ALA A 68 0.17 -7.47 5.56
CA ALA A 68 -0.55 -8.41 4.69
C ALA A 68 -1.06 -9.63 5.46
N LYS A 69 -0.27 -10.16 6.40
CA LYS A 69 -0.65 -11.32 7.22
C LYS A 69 -1.83 -11.03 8.17
N TYR A 70 -1.89 -9.82 8.72
CA TYR A 70 -2.91 -9.45 9.70
C TYR A 70 -4.13 -8.76 9.09
N CYS A 71 -4.13 -8.51 7.78
CA CYS A 71 -5.28 -7.92 7.11
C CYS A 71 -6.40 -8.97 6.95
N PRO A 72 -7.56 -8.81 7.61
CA PRO A 72 -8.66 -9.78 7.46
C PRO A 72 -9.32 -9.72 6.09
N TRP A 73 -9.09 -8.64 5.32
CA TRP A 73 -9.65 -8.41 3.99
C TRP A 73 -8.70 -8.77 2.87
N GLU A 74 -7.48 -9.20 3.18
CA GLU A 74 -6.45 -9.60 2.19
C GLU A 74 -6.19 -8.54 1.09
N THR A 75 -6.38 -7.27 1.41
CA THR A 75 -6.27 -6.12 0.49
C THR A 75 -4.88 -5.51 0.43
N ILE A 76 -3.87 -6.16 1.00
CA ILE A 76 -2.50 -5.67 1.03
C ILE A 76 -1.63 -6.60 0.20
N TYR A 77 -1.13 -6.08 -0.92
CA TYR A 77 -0.27 -6.79 -1.84
C TYR A 77 1.20 -6.52 -1.53
N MET A 78 1.99 -7.59 -1.43
CA MET A 78 3.43 -7.51 -1.33
C MET A 78 4.03 -7.59 -2.73
N LEU A 79 4.51 -6.46 -3.23
CA LEU A 79 5.04 -6.33 -4.59
C LEU A 79 6.55 -6.03 -4.56
N PRO A 80 7.32 -6.43 -5.58
CA PRO A 80 8.71 -6.01 -5.74
C PRO A 80 8.84 -4.47 -5.70
N TYR A 81 10.00 -3.94 -5.30
CA TYR A 81 10.22 -2.48 -5.20
C TYR A 81 9.71 -1.71 -6.43
N ASP A 82 10.22 -2.01 -7.63
CA ASP A 82 9.84 -1.33 -8.87
C ASP A 82 8.34 -1.48 -9.20
N GLU A 83 7.81 -2.68 -9.00
CA GLU A 83 6.40 -2.99 -9.29
C GLU A 83 5.44 -2.30 -8.32
N ALA A 84 5.84 -2.17 -7.06
CA ALA A 84 5.07 -1.48 -6.04
C ALA A 84 4.89 0.00 -6.40
N TYR A 85 5.95 0.68 -6.85
CA TYR A 85 5.84 2.07 -7.33
C TYR A 85 4.97 2.18 -8.59
N ALA A 86 5.01 1.18 -9.47
CA ALA A 86 4.17 1.18 -10.68
C ALA A 86 2.68 0.95 -10.36
N ARG A 87 2.36 0.06 -9.41
CA ARG A 87 1.00 -0.37 -9.08
C ARG A 87 0.34 0.43 -7.96
N ALA A 88 1.10 0.99 -7.03
CA ALA A 88 0.56 1.83 -5.96
C ALA A 88 -0.44 2.88 -6.47
N PRO A 89 -0.12 3.73 -7.46
CA PRO A 89 -1.06 4.76 -7.92
C PRO A 89 -2.26 4.21 -8.70
N GLN A 90 -2.35 2.89 -8.92
CA GLN A 90 -3.48 2.22 -9.56
C GLN A 90 -4.41 1.58 -8.52
N LEU A 91 -3.94 1.44 -7.27
CA LEU A 91 -4.64 0.75 -6.17
C LEU A 91 -5.00 1.74 -5.04
N THR A 92 -4.27 2.85 -4.93
CA THR A 92 -4.53 3.95 -3.99
C THR A 92 -5.27 5.09 -4.68
N LEU A 93 -6.35 5.61 -4.07
CA LEU A 93 -7.15 6.71 -4.61
C LEU A 93 -6.35 8.01 -4.69
N ARG A 94 -5.63 8.32 -3.61
CA ARG A 94 -4.73 9.47 -3.51
C ARG A 94 -3.62 9.10 -2.59
N SER A 95 -2.40 9.17 -3.11
CA SER A 95 -1.27 8.99 -2.25
C SER A 95 -0.75 10.30 -1.71
N VAL A 96 -0.94 10.47 -0.40
CA VAL A 96 -0.65 11.70 0.34
C VAL A 96 0.85 11.94 0.51
N TRP A 97 1.66 10.91 0.28
CA TRP A 97 3.12 10.95 0.43
C TRP A 97 3.86 11.37 -0.83
N HIS A 98 3.32 11.06 -2.02
CA HIS A 98 3.92 11.45 -3.29
C HIS A 98 3.08 12.56 -3.91
N PRO A 99 3.56 13.83 -3.92
CA PRO A 99 2.80 14.95 -4.46
C PRO A 99 2.42 14.73 -5.94
N GLU A 100 3.27 14.03 -6.70
CA GLU A 100 3.01 13.59 -8.07
C GLU A 100 1.81 12.64 -8.23
N TRP A 101 1.40 11.93 -7.16
CA TRP A 101 0.23 11.04 -7.19
C TRP A 101 -1.05 11.78 -6.82
N ASN A 102 -0.93 12.87 -6.06
CA ASN A 102 -2.06 13.72 -5.67
C ASN A 102 -2.59 14.58 -6.84
N GLU A 103 -1.78 14.82 -7.87
CA GLU A 103 -2.16 15.53 -9.10
C GLU A 103 -2.69 14.61 -10.21
N ARG A 104 -2.59 13.29 -10.04
CA ARG A 104 -3.21 12.32 -10.94
C ARG A 104 -4.69 12.16 -10.58
N PRO A 105 -5.59 12.05 -11.57
CA PRO A 105 -6.99 11.78 -11.26
C PRO A 105 -7.09 10.47 -10.49
N PRO A 106 -7.88 10.42 -9.40
CA PRO A 106 -8.12 9.20 -8.65
C PRO A 106 -8.62 8.15 -9.62
N VAL A 107 -7.93 7.01 -9.69
CA VAL A 107 -8.40 5.88 -10.48
C VAL A 107 -9.73 5.44 -9.89
N ALA A 108 -10.75 5.30 -10.73
CA ALA A 108 -12.07 4.87 -10.28
C ALA A 108 -11.93 3.52 -9.56
N VAL A 109 -12.13 3.55 -8.24
CA VAL A 109 -12.28 2.37 -7.38
C VAL A 109 -13.31 1.44 -8.03
N GLY A 110 -12.81 0.30 -8.53
CA GLY A 110 -13.62 -0.66 -9.29
C GLY A 110 -13.18 -0.88 -10.74
N THR A 111 -12.20 -0.14 -11.27
CA THR A 111 -11.48 -0.60 -12.45
C THR A 111 -10.50 -1.68 -11.99
N PRO A 112 -10.65 -2.96 -12.38
CA PRO A 112 -9.61 -3.93 -12.08
C PRO A 112 -8.34 -3.37 -12.71
N ALA A 113 -7.29 -3.16 -11.91
CA ALA A 113 -5.96 -2.90 -12.46
C ALA A 113 -5.63 -4.09 -13.36
N GLY A 114 -5.94 -3.95 -14.65
CA GLY A 114 -5.87 -4.98 -15.65
C GLY A 114 -4.45 -5.49 -15.73
N GLY A 115 -4.28 -6.73 -15.29
CA GLY A 115 -3.00 -7.39 -15.19
C GLY A 115 -3.19 -8.83 -14.76
N GLU A 116 -4.13 -9.55 -15.38
CA GLU A 116 -3.91 -10.98 -15.57
C GLU A 116 -2.56 -11.12 -16.29
N ARG A 117 -1.53 -11.52 -15.54
CA ARG A 117 -0.35 -12.25 -16.02
C ARG A 117 0.49 -12.72 -14.83
N ALA A 118 0.39 -14.02 -14.58
CA ALA A 118 1.51 -14.89 -14.25
C ALA A 118 2.50 -14.41 -13.16
N LEU A 119 2.18 -14.70 -11.89
CA LEU A 119 3.17 -15.43 -11.08
C LEU A 119 3.04 -16.90 -11.53
N GLY A 120 3.72 -17.36 -12.59
CA GLY A 120 5.16 -17.27 -12.68
C GLY A 120 5.75 -18.17 -11.59
N GLU A 121 5.44 -19.47 -11.64
CA GLU A 121 6.18 -20.51 -10.93
C GLU A 121 7.68 -20.27 -11.13
N PRO A 122 8.46 -19.99 -10.06
CA PRO A 122 9.90 -20.02 -10.20
C PRO A 122 10.33 -21.49 -10.37
N THR A 123 10.86 -21.73 -11.55
CA THR A 123 11.49 -22.94 -12.05
C THR A 123 12.59 -23.48 -11.11
N ALA A 124 12.59 -24.81 -10.97
CA ALA A 124 13.71 -25.75 -10.74
C ALA A 124 14.38 -25.86 -9.35
N GLU A 125 14.44 -27.10 -8.83
CA GLU A 125 15.62 -27.98 -8.75
C GLU A 125 15.47 -29.02 -7.61
N PRO A 126 16.13 -30.20 -7.63
CA PRO A 126 16.49 -31.11 -8.73
C PRO A 126 15.61 -32.37 -8.83
#